data_AF-A0A9D1KDW6-F1
#
_entry.id   AF-A0A9D1KDW6-F1
#
_cell.length_a   1.000
_cell.length_b   1.000
_cell.length_c   1.000
_cell.angle_alpha   90.00
_cell.angle_beta   90.00
_cell.angle_gamma   90.00
#
_symmetry.space_group_name_H-M   'P 1'
#
loop_
_entity.id
_entity.type
_entity.pdbx_description
1 polymer ?
#
loop_
_entity_poly.entity_id
_entity_poly.type
_entity_poly.pdbx_seq_one_letter_code
_entity_poly.pdbx_strand_id
1 'polypeptide(L)'
;MTPTEVALKEKESAILQSFSGIFPSIDTFYATCYLIIRNGHQWEQEKSDMWEEKCETVAWFRHKIERILAQNGLPGEDIVADIASDYFEDYVHYIDRTFDISNDEYINYIKQLQLI
;
A
#
# COMPACT_ATOMS: atom_id res chain seq x y z
N MET A 1 9.22 1.47 -13.34
CA MET A 1 7.93 2.17 -13.22
C MET A 1 6.88 1.30 -13.88
N THR A 2 6.01 0.69 -13.08
CA THR A 2 4.90 -0.15 -13.55
C THR A 2 3.83 0.70 -14.21
N PRO A 3 2.91 0.10 -15.00
CA PRO A 3 1.73 0.81 -15.49
C PRO A 3 0.93 1.47 -14.36
N THR A 4 0.84 0.81 -13.21
CA THR A 4 0.22 1.33 -11.98
C THR A 4 0.91 2.60 -11.48
N GLU A 5 2.24 2.60 -11.34
CA GLU A 5 3.00 3.80 -10.94
C GLU A 5 2.76 4.99 -11.90
N VAL A 6 2.62 4.73 -13.20
CA VAL A 6 2.30 5.77 -14.20
C VAL A 6 0.88 6.30 -14.00
N ALA A 7 -0.12 5.41 -13.86
CA ALA A 7 -1.51 5.79 -13.65
C ALA A 7 -1.72 6.57 -12.33
N LEU A 8 -0.96 6.22 -11.28
CA LEU A 8 -0.96 6.95 -10.01
C LEU A 8 -0.41 8.37 -10.17
N LYS A 9 0.66 8.56 -10.97
CA LYS A 9 1.24 9.88 -11.25
C LYS A 9 0.27 10.83 -11.94
N GLU A 10 -0.58 10.31 -12.83
CA GLU A 10 -1.62 11.14 -13.48
C GLU A 10 -2.67 11.66 -12.50
N LYS A 11 -2.87 10.98 -11.37
CA LYS A 11 -3.86 11.31 -10.33
C LYS A 11 -3.21 11.74 -9.01
N GLU A 12 -1.92 12.05 -9.01
CA GLU A 12 -1.09 12.26 -7.82
C GLU A 12 -1.71 13.27 -6.85
N SER A 13 -2.09 14.44 -7.35
CA SER A 13 -2.65 15.50 -6.50
C SER A 13 -3.92 15.06 -5.76
N ALA A 14 -4.82 14.36 -6.43
CA ALA A 14 -6.08 13.90 -5.81
C ALA A 14 -5.82 12.79 -4.79
N ILE A 15 -4.92 11.85 -5.11
CA ILE A 15 -4.55 10.76 -4.22
C ILE A 15 -3.90 11.32 -2.95
N LEU A 16 -2.88 12.17 -3.08
CA LEU A 16 -2.16 12.71 -1.92
C LEU A 16 -3.05 13.60 -1.04
N GLN A 17 -3.97 14.36 -1.63
CA GLN A 17 -4.95 15.16 -0.88
C GLN A 17 -5.89 14.29 -0.04
N SER A 18 -6.25 13.10 -0.53
CA SER A 18 -7.13 12.17 0.18
C SER A 18 -6.55 11.74 1.53
N PHE A 19 -5.22 11.76 1.68
CA PHE A 19 -4.51 11.37 2.90
C PHE A 19 -3.99 12.56 3.71
N SER A 20 -4.49 13.78 3.49
CA SER A 20 -4.17 14.95 4.32
C SER A 20 -2.66 15.20 4.56
N GLY A 21 -1.82 14.85 3.59
CA GLY A 21 -0.36 15.05 3.68
C GLY A 21 0.40 13.97 4.47
N ILE A 22 -0.20 12.81 4.76
CA ILE A 22 0.54 11.66 5.33
C ILE A 22 1.72 11.25 4.45
N PHE A 23 1.49 11.20 3.13
CA PHE A 23 2.49 10.79 2.16
C PHE A 23 3.15 12.01 1.50
N PRO A 24 4.49 12.10 1.50
CA PRO A 24 5.21 13.21 0.89
C PRO A 24 5.20 13.19 -0.64
N SER A 25 5.02 12.01 -1.25
CA SER A 25 4.94 11.83 -2.70
C SER A 25 4.08 10.63 -3.07
N ILE A 26 3.67 10.57 -4.34
CA ILE A 26 2.94 9.41 -4.86
C ILE A 26 3.77 8.12 -4.84
N ASP A 27 5.09 8.24 -5.01
CA ASP A 27 6.00 7.10 -4.92
C ASP A 27 6.02 6.52 -3.49
N THR A 28 5.95 7.37 -2.46
CA THR A 28 5.84 6.91 -1.06
C THR A 28 4.49 6.27 -0.75
N PHE A 29 3.40 6.79 -1.32
CA PHE A 29 2.08 6.16 -1.22
C PHE A 29 2.11 4.75 -1.85
N TYR A 30 2.61 4.65 -3.08
CA TYR A 30 2.75 3.37 -3.79
C TYR A 30 3.60 2.37 -2.99
N ALA A 31 4.79 2.80 -2.53
CA ALA A 31 5.68 1.97 -1.73
C ALA A 31 5.00 1.48 -0.45
N THR A 32 4.28 2.35 0.26
CA THR A 32 3.61 1.97 1.52
C THR A 32 2.52 0.92 1.27
N CYS A 33 1.67 1.12 0.26
CA CYS A 33 0.63 0.17 -0.13
C CYS A 33 1.23 -1.18 -0.54
N TYR A 34 2.26 -1.16 -1.39
CA TYR A 34 2.98 -2.35 -1.83
C TYR A 34 3.55 -3.12 -0.63
N LEU A 35 4.21 -2.42 0.31
CA LEU A 35 4.80 -3.03 1.49
C LEU A 35 3.75 -3.63 2.44
N ILE A 36 2.59 -3.00 2.61
CA ILE A 36 1.47 -3.57 3.38
C ILE A 36 1.07 -4.94 2.80
N ILE A 37 0.93 -5.02 1.47
CA ILE A 37 0.52 -6.24 0.77
C ILE A 37 1.61 -7.30 0.85
N ARG A 38 2.87 -6.90 0.61
CA ARG A 38 4.04 -7.78 0.72
C ARG A 38 4.15 -8.41 2.10
N ASN A 39 4.09 -7.59 3.15
CA ASN A 39 4.22 -8.06 4.52
C ASN A 39 3.08 -9.05 4.87
N GLY A 40 1.85 -8.74 4.46
CA GLY A 40 0.72 -9.65 4.67
C GLY A 40 0.93 -11.02 4.03
N HIS A 41 1.33 -11.03 2.76
CA HIS A 41 1.60 -12.28 2.04
C HIS A 41 2.78 -13.06 2.66
N GLN A 42 3.85 -12.38 3.06
CA GLN A 42 5.00 -13.04 3.71
C GLN A 42 4.61 -13.67 5.04
N TRP A 43 3.86 -12.97 5.89
CA TRP A 43 3.39 -13.52 7.16
C TRP A 43 2.45 -14.71 6.99
N GLU A 44 1.59 -14.69 5.98
CA GLU A 44 0.72 -15.83 5.63
C GLU A 44 1.53 -17.05 5.21
N GLN A 45 2.60 -16.87 4.43
CA GLN A 45 3.49 -17.97 4.01
C GLN A 45 4.30 -18.53 5.17
N GLU A 46 4.92 -17.66 5.95
CA GLU A 46 5.77 -18.05 7.08
C GLU A 46 4.96 -18.68 8.22
N LYS A 47 3.65 -18.37 8.30
CA LYS A 47 2.76 -18.75 9.41
C LYS A 47 3.39 -18.46 10.77
N SER A 48 4.00 -17.28 10.88
CA SER A 48 4.64 -16.80 12.10
C SER A 48 3.63 -16.65 13.26
N ASP A 49 4.09 -16.45 14.49
CA ASP A 49 3.20 -16.20 15.62
C ASP A 49 2.21 -15.05 15.31
N MET A 50 0.95 -15.25 15.67
CA MET A 50 -0.15 -14.30 15.44
C MET A 50 -0.37 -13.95 13.95
N TRP A 51 -0.07 -14.86 13.02
CA TRP A 51 -0.19 -14.58 11.58
C TRP A 51 -1.63 -14.27 11.16
N GLU A 52 -2.64 -14.87 11.79
CA GLU A 52 -4.05 -14.58 11.49
C GLU A 52 -4.38 -13.13 11.84
N GLU A 53 -4.01 -12.66 13.03
CA GLU A 53 -4.23 -11.28 13.46
C GLU A 53 -3.42 -10.27 12.63
N LYS A 54 -2.22 -10.66 12.19
CA LYS A 54 -1.41 -9.86 11.27
C LYS A 54 -2.08 -9.75 9.89
N CYS A 55 -2.64 -10.84 9.37
CA CYS A 55 -3.40 -10.84 8.12
C CYS A 55 -4.66 -9.98 8.23
N GLU A 56 -5.39 -10.05 9.35
CA GLU A 56 -6.54 -9.16 9.62
C GLU A 56 -6.12 -7.69 9.65
N THR A 57 -4.97 -7.38 10.26
CA THR A 57 -4.42 -6.02 10.29
C THR A 57 -4.11 -5.51 8.88
N VAL A 58 -3.51 -6.34 8.03
CA VAL A 58 -3.24 -5.99 6.62
C VAL A 58 -4.53 -5.78 5.83
N ALA A 59 -5.51 -6.67 5.98
CA ALA A 59 -6.82 -6.51 5.35
C ALA A 59 -7.51 -5.21 5.78
N TRP A 60 -7.43 -4.87 7.08
CA TRP A 60 -7.95 -3.62 7.61
C TRP A 60 -7.31 -2.39 6.96
N PHE A 61 -5.98 -2.36 6.83
CA PHE A 61 -5.29 -1.26 6.16
C PHE A 61 -5.67 -1.13 4.69
N ARG A 62 -5.75 -2.24 3.96
CA ARG A 62 -6.19 -2.24 2.55
C ARG A 62 -7.58 -1.64 2.40
N HIS A 63 -8.55 -2.15 3.16
CA HIS A 63 -9.93 -1.62 3.13
C HIS A 63 -10.02 -0.16 3.58
N LYS A 64 -9.18 0.26 4.53
CA LYS A 64 -9.12 1.66 4.95
C LYS A 64 -8.65 2.57 3.81
N ILE A 65 -7.58 2.20 3.13
CA ILE A 65 -7.03 2.95 1.98
C ILE A 65 -8.06 3.02 0.85
N GLU A 66 -8.69 1.88 0.50
CA GLU A 66 -9.77 1.80 -0.50
C GLU A 66 -10.89 2.77 -0.18
N ARG A 67 -11.36 2.79 1.08
CA ARG A 67 -12.45 3.66 1.53
C ARG A 67 -12.08 5.14 1.51
N ILE A 68 -10.87 5.50 1.94
CA ILE A 68 -10.41 6.90 1.92
C ILE A 68 -10.37 7.41 0.47
N LEU A 69 -9.82 6.62 -0.45
CA LEU A 69 -9.80 6.96 -1.87
C LEU A 69 -11.23 7.09 -2.44
N ALA A 70 -12.11 6.13 -2.15
CA ALA A 70 -13.50 6.15 -2.60
C ALA A 70 -14.28 7.37 -2.10
N GLN A 71 -14.08 7.77 -0.84
CA GLN A 71 -14.70 8.96 -0.24
C GLN A 71 -14.26 10.26 -0.93
N ASN A 72 -13.09 10.27 -1.55
CA ASN A 72 -12.55 11.39 -2.31
C ASN A 72 -12.81 11.26 -3.83
N GLY A 73 -13.71 10.36 -4.24
CA GLY A 73 -14.13 10.19 -5.63
C GLY A 73 -13.12 9.44 -6.52
N LEU A 74 -12.17 8.73 -5.92
CA LEU A 74 -11.18 7.91 -6.61
C LEU A 74 -11.60 6.42 -6.61
N PRO A 75 -11.21 5.63 -7.63
CA PRO A 75 -11.50 4.20 -7.67
C PRO A 75 -10.57 3.44 -6.71
N GLY A 76 -10.86 3.51 -5.41
CA GLY A 76 -9.97 3.00 -4.36
C GLY A 76 -9.71 1.50 -4.42
N GLU A 77 -10.75 0.71 -4.72
CA GLU A 77 -10.65 -0.75 -4.89
C GLU A 77 -9.71 -1.10 -6.05
N ASP A 78 -9.92 -0.50 -7.22
CA ASP A 78 -9.08 -0.72 -8.40
C ASP A 78 -7.63 -0.32 -8.13
N ILE A 79 -7.40 0.84 -7.51
CA ILE A 79 -6.04 1.31 -7.17
C ILE A 79 -5.31 0.32 -6.27
N VAL A 80 -5.96 -0.17 -5.21
CA VAL A 80 -5.32 -1.11 -4.28
C VAL A 80 -5.14 -2.48 -4.93
N ALA A 81 -6.07 -2.91 -5.80
CA ALA A 81 -5.96 -4.15 -6.57
C ALA A 81 -4.82 -4.12 -7.60
N ASP A 82 -4.62 -2.99 -8.28
CA ASP A 82 -3.53 -2.79 -9.24
C ASP A 82 -2.17 -2.86 -8.53
N ILE A 83 -2.02 -2.20 -7.38
CA ILE A 83 -0.78 -2.27 -6.58
C ILE A 83 -0.56 -3.69 -6.03
N ALA A 84 -1.62 -4.38 -5.61
CA ALA A 84 -1.51 -5.78 -5.22
C ALA A 84 -1.03 -6.66 -6.37
N SER A 85 -1.54 -6.41 -7.58
CA SER A 85 -1.16 -7.15 -8.78
C SER A 85 0.30 -6.92 -9.14
N ASP A 86 0.80 -5.67 -9.05
CA ASP A 86 2.22 -5.37 -9.22
C ASP A 86 3.10 -6.20 -8.27
N TYR A 87 2.70 -6.28 -6.99
CA TYR A 87 3.43 -7.10 -6.00
C TYR A 87 3.43 -8.58 -6.38
N PHE A 88 2.27 -9.15 -6.72
CA PHE A 88 2.20 -10.56 -7.08
C PHE A 88 2.94 -10.88 -8.38
N GLU A 89 2.95 -9.95 -9.34
CA GLU A 89 3.76 -10.07 -10.55
C GLU A 89 5.24 -10.10 -10.22
N ASP A 90 5.73 -9.18 -9.40
CA ASP A 90 7.13 -9.20 -8.94
C ASP A 90 7.46 -10.50 -8.20
N TYR A 91 6.56 -10.95 -7.30
CA TYR A 91 6.73 -12.19 -6.54
C TYR A 91 6.86 -13.42 -7.44
N VAL A 92 5.97 -13.57 -8.44
CA VAL A 92 6.00 -14.71 -9.39
C VAL A 92 7.28 -14.70 -10.24
N HIS A 93 7.83 -13.52 -10.53
CA HIS A 93 9.05 -13.36 -11.32
C HIS A 93 10.33 -13.29 -10.48
N TYR A 94 10.26 -13.53 -9.16
CA TYR A 94 11.38 -13.46 -8.23
C TYR A 94 12.10 -12.08 -8.26
N ILE A 95 11.33 -11.02 -8.46
CA ILE A 95 11.83 -9.63 -8.42
C ILE A 95 11.72 -9.14 -6.98
N ASP A 96 12.87 -8.90 -6.34
CA ASP A 96 12.91 -8.24 -5.03
C ASP A 96 12.90 -6.72 -5.22
N ARG A 97 11.69 -6.15 -5.30
CA ARG A 97 11.52 -4.72 -5.46
C ARG A 97 11.92 -3.98 -4.18
N THR A 98 12.87 -3.05 -4.34
CA THR A 98 13.34 -2.16 -3.28
C THR A 98 12.71 -0.77 -3.42
N PHE A 99 12.46 -0.13 -2.27
CA PHE A 99 11.93 1.23 -2.19
C PHE A 99 12.87 2.11 -1.38
N ASP A 100 12.97 3.38 -1.75
CA ASP A 100 13.69 4.41 -0.97
C ASP A 100 12.79 4.89 0.18
N ILE A 101 12.53 3.99 1.12
CA ILE A 101 11.75 4.24 2.33
C ILE A 101 12.40 3.47 3.49
N SER A 102 12.74 4.18 4.56
CA SER A 102 13.26 3.54 5.77
C SER A 102 12.15 2.84 6.56
N ASN A 103 12.53 1.90 7.42
CA ASN A 103 11.57 1.23 8.30
C ASN A 103 10.84 2.22 9.23
N ASP A 104 11.55 3.25 9.72
CA ASP A 104 10.97 4.25 10.62
C ASP A 104 9.92 5.12 9.88
N GLU A 105 10.19 5.49 8.64
CA GLU A 105 9.23 6.20 7.78
C GLU A 105 8.01 5.34 7.50
N TYR A 106 8.21 4.08 7.11
CA TYR A 106 7.11 3.14 6.89
C TYR A 106 6.23 3.00 8.13
N ILE A 107 6.82 2.74 9.30
CA ILE A 107 6.10 2.63 10.57
C ILE A 107 5.34 3.93 10.89
N ASN A 108 5.94 5.08 10.61
CA ASN A 108 5.29 6.37 10.80
C ASN A 108 4.06 6.53 9.90
N TYR A 109 4.13 6.18 8.61
CA TYR A 109 2.97 6.24 7.71
C TYR A 109 1.86 5.27 8.12
N ILE A 110 2.22 4.06 8.55
CA ILE A 110 1.27 3.07 9.09
C ILE A 110 0.55 3.63 10.33
N LYS A 111 1.28 4.25 11.27
CA LYS A 111 0.69 4.88 12.45
C LYS A 111 -0.24 6.04 12.09
N GLN A 112 0.14 6.88 11.13
CA GLN A 112 -0.72 7.99 10.70
C GLN A 112 -1.99 7.49 10.00
N LEU A 113 -1.88 6.46 9.16
CA LEU A 113 -3.03 5.78 8.57
C LEU A 113 -3.97 5.22 9.64
N GLN A 114 -3.47 4.78 10.79
CA GLN A 114 -4.34 4.30 11.87
C GLN A 114 -5.24 5.40 12.46
N LEU A 115 -4.79 6.65 12.43
CA LEU A 115 -5.44 7.77 13.10
C LEU A 115 -6.55 8.46 12.30
N ILE A 116 -6.61 8.24 10.98
CA ILE A 116 -7.55 8.93 10.08
C ILE A 116 -8.80 8.13 9.70
#